data_AF-A0A3D3CKE3-F1
#
_entry.id   AF-A0A3D3CKE3-F1
#
_cell.length_a   1.000
_cell.length_b   1.000
_cell.length_c   1.000
_cell.angle_alpha   90.00
_cell.angle_beta   90.00
_cell.angle_gamma   90.00
#
_symmetry.space_group_name_H-M   'P 1'
#
loop_
_entity.id
_entity.type
_entity.pdbx_description
1 polymer ?
#
loop_
_entity_poly.entity_id
_entity_poly.type
_entity_poly.pdbx_seq_one_letter_code
_entity_poly.pdbx_strand_id
1 'polypeptide(L)'
;KRAVAKLYGLDKGVFGVTAPLTGGELSHLFEKAFAGSDMPFYALVTTGSDEFVTREDFVHALTRAMGYTVSDEKGKEYAPRYADVPRESKLFAPLHSLAERGVFLQVGQGGVFMPSSFVTRGEAADMTMRAVTAGKGR
;
A
#
# COMPACT_ATOMS: atom_id res chain seq x y z
N LYS A 1 -7.80 -19.38 8.50
CA LYS A 1 -7.09 -19.11 9.77
C LYS A 1 -6.29 -17.83 9.57
N ARG A 2 -6.70 -16.70 10.17
CA ARG A 2 -5.97 -15.42 10.05
C ARG A 2 -4.72 -15.46 10.94
N ALA A 3 -3.59 -14.98 10.44
CA ALA A 3 -2.33 -14.95 11.16
C ALA A 3 -2.31 -13.73 12.10
N VAL A 4 -2.24 -13.98 13.40
CA VAL A 4 -2.11 -12.93 14.43
C VAL A 4 -0.62 -12.72 14.69
N ALA A 5 -0.10 -11.52 14.46
CA ALA A 5 1.30 -11.22 14.72
C ALA A 5 1.51 -10.97 16.22
N LYS A 6 1.98 -11.98 16.95
CA LYS A 6 2.45 -11.78 18.33
C LYS A 6 3.92 -11.33 18.28
N LEU A 7 4.13 -10.03 18.14
CA LEU A 7 5.46 -9.41 18.10
C LEU A 7 6.04 -9.29 19.51
N TYR A 8 6.73 -10.33 19.98
CA TYR A 8 7.60 -10.23 21.14
C TYR A 8 8.88 -9.48 20.77
N GLY A 9 9.04 -8.24 21.26
CA GLY A 9 10.36 -7.66 21.58
C GLY A 9 11.38 -7.50 20.45
N LEU A 10 11.00 -6.94 19.30
CA LEU A 10 11.91 -6.70 18.17
C LEU A 10 12.26 -5.24 17.90
N ASP A 11 11.82 -4.29 18.74
CA ASP A 11 12.43 -2.96 18.72
C ASP A 11 13.74 -2.98 19.53
N LYS A 12 14.78 -3.53 18.92
CA LYS A 12 16.16 -3.51 19.44
C LYS A 12 16.97 -2.33 18.87
N GLY A 13 16.30 -1.29 18.35
CA GLY A 13 16.95 -0.21 17.58
C GLY A 13 17.32 -0.59 16.14
N VAL A 14 16.73 -1.65 15.59
CA VAL A 14 16.95 -2.10 14.22
C VAL A 14 15.64 -1.99 13.45
N PHE A 15 15.62 -1.19 12.38
CA PHE A 15 14.42 -0.91 11.57
C PHE A 15 13.70 -2.18 11.07
N GLY A 16 14.45 -3.25 10.77
CA GLY A 16 13.87 -4.53 10.34
C GLY A 16 13.27 -4.44 8.93
N VAL A 17 14.06 -4.00 7.95
CA VAL A 17 13.65 -3.75 6.55
C VAL A 17 12.82 -4.90 5.96
N THR A 18 13.19 -6.14 6.24
CA THR A 18 12.55 -7.34 5.70
C THR A 18 11.41 -7.90 6.56
N ALA A 19 11.13 -7.28 7.72
CA ALA A 19 10.05 -7.71 8.59
C ALA A 19 8.69 -7.30 7.98
N PRO A 20 7.66 -8.15 8.08
CA PRO A 20 6.32 -7.79 7.64
C PRO A 20 5.77 -6.63 8.48
N LEU A 21 5.11 -5.70 7.80
CA LEU A 21 4.49 -4.52 8.38
C LEU A 21 3.13 -4.89 9.01
N THR A 22 2.85 -4.38 10.20
CA THR A 22 1.51 -4.51 10.82
C THR A 22 0.57 -3.36 10.46
N GLY A 23 -0.74 -3.56 10.64
CA GLY A 23 -1.73 -2.50 10.45
C GLY A 23 -1.50 -1.27 11.34
N GLY A 24 -1.02 -1.47 12.57
CA GLY A 24 -0.65 -0.39 13.48
C GLY A 24 0.56 0.41 12.98
N GLU A 25 1.59 -0.28 12.50
CA GLU A 25 2.77 0.37 11.91
C GLU A 25 2.41 1.15 10.64
N LEU A 26 1.54 0.58 9.78
CA LEU A 26 1.05 1.26 8.58
C LEU A 26 0.30 2.54 8.92
N SER A 27 -0.57 2.49 9.93
CA SER A 27 -1.36 3.65 10.36
C SER A 27 -0.46 4.79 10.81
N HIS A 28 0.54 4.49 11.64
CA HIS A 28 1.53 5.49 12.07
C HIS A 28 2.39 6.01 10.93
N LEU A 29 2.81 5.15 9.99
CA LEU A 29 3.56 5.57 8.80
C LEU A 29 2.75 6.58 7.99
N PHE A 30 1.46 6.30 7.73
CA PHE A 30 0.62 7.17 6.93
C PHE A 30 0.27 8.47 7.65
N GLU A 31 0.06 8.43 8.97
CA GLU A 31 -0.13 9.62 9.79
C GLU A 31 1.03 10.61 9.62
N LYS A 32 2.26 10.10 9.60
CA LYS A 32 3.46 10.92 9.40
C LYS A 32 3.64 11.35 7.95
N ALA A 33 3.38 10.46 6.99
CA ALA A 33 3.64 10.71 5.57
C ALA A 33 2.60 11.64 4.92
N PHE A 34 1.35 11.57 5.35
CA PHE A 34 0.21 12.29 4.77
C PHE A 34 -0.47 13.20 5.80
N ALA A 35 0.31 13.78 6.72
CA ALA A 35 -0.19 14.71 7.74
C ALA A 35 -1.08 15.79 7.10
N GLY A 36 -2.33 15.88 7.57
CA GLY A 36 -3.36 16.78 7.00
C GLY A 36 -4.39 16.11 6.10
N SER A 37 -4.39 14.78 5.94
CA SER A 37 -5.51 14.09 5.30
C SER A 37 -6.81 14.23 6.13
N ASP A 38 -7.92 14.61 5.50
CA ASP A 38 -9.23 14.75 6.15
C ASP A 38 -9.84 13.42 6.63
N MET A 39 -9.28 12.28 6.20
CA MET A 39 -9.74 10.96 6.59
C MET A 39 -9.04 10.50 7.87
N PRO A 40 -9.78 10.00 8.88
CA PRO A 40 -9.16 9.40 10.04
C PRO A 40 -8.41 8.13 9.62
N PHE A 41 -7.16 7.98 10.04
CA PHE A 41 -6.26 6.92 9.57
C PHE A 41 -6.77 5.48 9.85
N TYR A 42 -7.60 5.28 10.89
CA TYR A 42 -8.28 4.00 11.14
C TYR A 42 -9.28 3.60 10.04
N ALA A 43 -9.73 4.55 9.21
CA ALA A 43 -10.61 4.29 8.07
C ALA A 43 -9.83 3.99 6.78
N LEU A 44 -8.51 4.21 6.77
CA LEU A 44 -7.64 3.91 5.63
C LEU A 44 -7.18 2.46 5.65
N VAL A 45 -6.86 1.94 6.84
CA VAL A 45 -6.33 0.60 7.07
C VAL A 45 -7.44 -0.32 7.59
N THR A 46 -7.80 -1.33 6.81
CA THR A 46 -8.83 -2.33 7.19
C THR A 46 -8.24 -3.54 7.91
N THR A 47 -6.92 -3.70 7.88
CA THR A 47 -6.16 -4.72 8.61
C THR A 47 -6.11 -4.39 10.09
N GLY A 48 -6.25 -5.39 10.97
CA GLY A 48 -6.14 -5.17 12.42
C GLY A 48 -4.75 -4.63 12.82
N SER A 49 -4.66 -3.94 13.96
CA SER A 49 -3.41 -3.32 14.44
C SER A 49 -2.24 -4.29 14.55
N ASP A 50 -2.53 -5.52 14.95
CA ASP A 50 -1.56 -6.60 15.16
C ASP A 50 -1.60 -7.65 14.04
N GLU A 51 -2.28 -7.36 12.93
CA GLU A 51 -2.30 -8.23 11.75
C GLU A 51 -1.31 -7.70 10.71
N PHE A 52 -0.68 -8.63 9.96
CA PHE A 52 0.22 -8.26 8.87
C PHE A 52 -0.55 -7.76 7.66
N VAL A 53 -0.04 -6.70 7.05
CA VAL A 53 -0.65 -6.03 5.90
C VAL A 53 -0.30 -6.75 4.61
N THR A 54 -1.32 -7.09 3.81
CA THR A 54 -1.13 -7.61 2.45
C THR A 54 -0.86 -6.49 1.44
N ARG A 55 -0.28 -6.83 0.29
CA ARG A 55 -0.08 -5.87 -0.81
C ARG A 55 -1.39 -5.25 -1.29
N GLU A 56 -2.46 -6.03 -1.33
CA GLU A 56 -3.81 -5.54 -1.63
C GLU A 56 -4.29 -4.49 -0.62
N ASP A 57 -4.21 -4.82 0.67
CA ASP A 57 -4.62 -3.91 1.76
C ASP A 57 -3.80 -2.60 1.70
N PHE A 58 -2.49 -2.70 1.47
CA PHE A 58 -1.61 -1.55 1.35
C PHE A 58 -1.99 -0.65 0.16
N VAL A 59 -2.29 -1.22 -1.01
CA VAL A 59 -2.74 -0.44 -2.19
C VAL A 59 -4.03 0.31 -1.89
N HIS A 60 -5.00 -0.34 -1.27
CA HIS A 60 -6.27 0.30 -0.91
C HIS A 60 -6.08 1.41 0.12
N ALA A 61 -5.24 1.17 1.13
CA ALA A 61 -4.93 2.20 2.13
C ALA A 61 -4.21 3.39 1.49
N LEU A 62 -3.21 3.14 0.64
CA LEU A 62 -2.38 4.18 0.03
C LEU A 62 -3.19 5.03 -0.96
N THR A 63 -4.03 4.42 -1.78
CA THR A 63 -4.90 5.16 -2.70
C THR A 63 -5.87 6.07 -1.95
N ARG A 64 -6.49 5.59 -0.87
CA ARG A 64 -7.34 6.42 0.00
C ARG A 64 -6.55 7.57 0.66
N ALA A 65 -5.34 7.29 1.16
CA ALA A 65 -4.48 8.31 1.76
C ALA A 65 -4.10 9.41 0.76
N MET A 66 -3.95 9.05 -0.51
CA MET A 66 -3.70 9.98 -1.61
C MET A 66 -4.96 10.67 -2.16
N GLY A 67 -6.13 10.44 -1.57
CA GLY A 67 -7.40 11.03 -2.02
C GLY A 67 -7.91 10.46 -3.36
N TYR A 68 -7.46 9.27 -3.76
CA TYR A 68 -7.95 8.62 -4.97
C TYR A 68 -9.41 8.18 -4.79
N THR A 69 -10.23 8.49 -5.79
CA THR A 69 -11.66 8.24 -5.81
C THR A 69 -12.05 7.40 -7.04
N VAL A 70 -13.24 6.81 -7.01
CA VAL A 70 -13.82 6.13 -8.19
C VAL A 70 -13.98 7.11 -9.37
N SER A 71 -14.08 8.41 -9.12
CA SER A 71 -14.11 9.42 -10.20
C SER A 71 -12.79 9.52 -10.96
N ASP A 72 -11.66 9.22 -10.31
CA ASP A 72 -10.34 9.19 -10.96
C ASP A 72 -10.20 8.05 -11.98
N GLU A 73 -11.09 7.05 -11.91
CA GLU A 73 -11.16 5.89 -12.80
C GLU A 73 -11.99 6.18 -14.05
N LYS A 74 -12.87 7.18 -14.00
CA LYS A 74 -13.85 7.42 -15.05
C LYS A 74 -13.17 7.81 -16.36
N GLY A 75 -13.30 6.95 -17.37
CA GLY A 75 -12.75 7.17 -18.70
C GLY A 75 -11.26 6.87 -18.84
N LYS A 76 -10.60 6.35 -17.79
CA LYS A 76 -9.23 5.86 -17.90
C LYS A 76 -9.22 4.38 -18.25
N GLU A 77 -8.43 4.04 -19.25
CA GLU A 77 -8.15 2.66 -19.60
C GLU A 77 -6.69 2.35 -19.28
N TYR A 78 -6.46 1.37 -18.41
CA TYR A 78 -5.12 0.91 -18.06
C TYR A 78 -4.75 -0.33 -18.88
N ALA A 79 -3.55 -0.34 -19.45
CA ALA A 79 -2.96 -1.55 -19.99
C ALA A 79 -2.66 -2.54 -18.84
N PRO A 80 -3.07 -3.82 -18.91
CA PRO A 80 -2.78 -4.80 -17.87
C PRO A 80 -1.27 -4.97 -17.66
N ARG A 81 -0.80 -4.75 -16.44
CA ARG A 81 0.63 -4.87 -16.05
C ARG A 81 0.95 -6.15 -15.28
N TYR A 82 -0.04 -6.75 -14.63
CA TYR A 82 0.14 -7.89 -13.72
C TYR A 82 -0.83 -9.02 -14.10
N ALA A 83 -0.31 -10.22 -14.34
CA ALA A 83 -1.10 -11.35 -14.83
C ALA A 83 -2.08 -11.91 -13.78
N ASP A 84 -1.77 -11.71 -12.49
CA ASP A 84 -2.58 -12.14 -11.35
C ASP A 84 -3.54 -11.05 -10.84
N VAL A 85 -3.67 -9.93 -11.56
CA VAL A 85 -4.65 -8.87 -11.27
C VAL A 85 -5.52 -8.65 -12.51
N PRO A 86 -6.65 -9.39 -12.63
CA PRO A 86 -7.55 -9.28 -13.77
C PRO A 86 -8.30 -7.94 -13.76
N ARG A 87 -8.84 -7.52 -14.92
CA ARG A 87 -9.51 -6.22 -15.11
C ARG A 87 -10.73 -6.03 -14.20
N GLU A 88 -11.38 -7.13 -13.84
CA GLU A 88 -12.57 -7.18 -13.00
C GLU A 88 -12.23 -7.02 -11.50
N SER A 89 -10.95 -7.10 -11.13
CA SER A 89 -10.52 -6.93 -9.75
C SER A 89 -10.70 -5.49 -9.28
N LYS A 90 -11.21 -5.32 -8.06
CA LYS A 90 -11.25 -4.00 -7.38
C LYS A 90 -9.87 -3.39 -7.17
N LEU A 91 -8.82 -4.21 -7.25
CA LEU A 91 -7.43 -3.77 -7.17
C LEU A 91 -6.92 -3.19 -8.50
N PHE A 92 -7.54 -3.54 -9.64
CA PHE A 92 -7.01 -3.26 -10.97
C PHE A 92 -6.75 -1.76 -11.17
N ALA A 93 -7.78 -0.93 -11.14
CA ALA A 93 -7.63 0.50 -11.39
C ALA A 93 -6.77 1.22 -10.32
N PRO A 94 -6.97 1.02 -8.99
CA PRO A 94 -6.12 1.60 -7.95
C PRO A 94 -4.63 1.28 -8.14
N LEU A 95 -4.31 0.02 -8.42
CA LEU A 95 -2.93 -0.45 -8.59
C LEU A 95 -2.27 0.17 -9.83
N HIS A 96 -2.97 0.21 -10.96
CA HIS A 96 -2.42 0.76 -12.19
C HIS A 96 -2.26 2.29 -12.12
N SER A 97 -3.20 2.99 -11.47
CA SER A 97 -3.07 4.43 -11.16
C SER A 97 -1.80 4.75 -10.37
N LEU A 98 -1.50 3.95 -9.34
CA LEU A 98 -0.26 4.10 -8.56
C LEU A 98 0.98 3.71 -9.37
N ALA A 99 0.89 2.69 -10.22
CA ALA A 99 1.99 2.28 -11.09
C ALA A 99 2.37 3.37 -12.11
N GLU A 100 1.39 4.05 -12.72
CA GLU A 100 1.62 5.20 -13.61
C GLU A 100 2.31 6.37 -12.92
N ARG A 101 2.03 6.55 -11.62
CA ARG A 101 2.69 7.55 -10.76
C ARG A 101 4.10 7.13 -10.30
N GLY A 102 4.59 5.96 -10.73
CA GLY A 102 5.90 5.45 -10.36
C GLY A 102 6.01 4.92 -8.93
N VAL A 103 4.88 4.64 -8.27
CA VAL A 103 4.85 4.15 -6.88
C VAL A 103 5.28 2.68 -6.81
N PHE A 104 4.83 1.85 -7.76
CA PHE A 104 5.17 0.43 -7.83
C PHE A 104 6.11 0.16 -9.01
N LEU A 105 7.37 0.59 -8.91
CA LEU A 105 8.36 0.39 -9.98
C LEU A 105 9.08 -0.97 -9.89
N GLN A 106 8.98 -1.69 -8.77
CA GLN A 106 9.74 -2.94 -8.53
C GLN A 106 8.89 -4.14 -8.09
N VAL A 107 7.61 -3.97 -7.77
CA VAL A 107 6.71 -5.10 -7.50
C VAL A 107 6.22 -5.65 -8.83
N GLY A 108 7.05 -6.43 -9.54
CA GLY A 108 6.61 -7.12 -10.75
C GLY A 108 7.45 -6.95 -12.01
N GLN A 109 8.77 -6.73 -11.92
CA GLN A 109 9.64 -7.11 -13.05
C GLN A 109 9.60 -8.65 -13.19
N GLY A 110 8.58 -9.15 -13.90
CA GLY A 110 8.30 -10.58 -14.06
C GLY A 110 6.83 -10.98 -14.21
N GLY A 111 5.86 -10.07 -14.09
CA GLY A 111 4.48 -10.31 -14.52
C GLY A 111 3.46 -10.73 -13.46
N VAL A 112 3.76 -10.65 -12.16
CA VAL A 112 2.78 -10.86 -11.07
C VAL A 112 2.96 -9.84 -9.94
N PHE A 113 1.85 -9.44 -9.31
CA PHE A 113 1.81 -8.49 -8.19
C PHE A 113 1.80 -9.19 -6.82
N MET A 114 1.18 -10.37 -6.74
CA MET A 114 0.93 -11.18 -5.56
C MET A 114 0.12 -10.44 -4.47
N PRO A 115 -1.18 -10.14 -4.71
CA PRO A 115 -2.01 -9.33 -3.81
C PRO A 115 -2.01 -9.81 -2.35
N SER A 116 -1.98 -11.13 -2.14
CA SER A 116 -2.04 -11.75 -0.82
C SER A 116 -0.69 -11.82 -0.09
N SER A 117 0.41 -11.39 -0.70
CA SER A 117 1.73 -11.38 -0.05
C SER A 117 1.83 -10.24 0.96
N PHE A 118 2.54 -10.45 2.06
CA PHE A 118 2.75 -9.40 3.05
C PHE A 118 3.72 -8.34 2.55
N VAL A 119 3.44 -7.09 2.93
CA VAL A 119 4.34 -5.96 2.69
C VAL A 119 5.37 -5.90 3.80
N THR A 120 6.64 -5.80 3.45
CA THR A 120 7.72 -5.56 4.41
C THR A 120 7.84 -4.08 4.77
N ARG A 121 8.42 -3.76 5.93
CA ARG A 121 8.66 -2.37 6.35
C ARG A 121 9.47 -1.57 5.33
N GLY A 122 10.45 -2.20 4.69
CA GLY A 122 11.25 -1.60 3.63
C GLY A 122 10.44 -1.27 2.38
N GLU A 123 9.65 -2.22 1.89
CA GLU A 123 8.75 -2.00 0.75
C GLU A 123 7.74 -0.89 1.07
N ALA A 124 7.13 -0.91 2.26
CA ALA A 124 6.18 0.11 2.69
C ALA A 124 6.80 1.51 2.70
N ALA A 125 7.99 1.66 3.29
CA ALA A 125 8.69 2.94 3.33
C ALA A 125 9.03 3.46 1.92
N ASP A 126 9.58 2.63 1.04
CA ASP A 126 9.91 3.01 -0.34
C ASP A 126 8.65 3.45 -1.12
N MET A 127 7.58 2.65 -1.08
CA MET A 127 6.34 2.94 -1.79
C MET A 127 5.64 4.19 -1.25
N THR A 128 5.58 4.36 0.07
CA THR A 128 5.02 5.58 0.68
C THR A 128 5.83 6.82 0.30
N MET A 129 7.16 6.76 0.29
CA MET A 129 8.00 7.90 -0.11
C MET A 129 7.80 8.27 -1.59
N ARG A 130 7.69 7.28 -2.49
CA ARG A 130 7.35 7.52 -3.90
C ARG A 130 5.97 8.15 -4.04
N ALA A 131 4.99 7.69 -3.27
CA ALA A 131 3.64 8.26 -3.31
C ALA A 131 3.61 9.73 -2.84
N VAL A 132 4.29 10.05 -1.74
CA VAL A 132 4.38 11.42 -1.22
C VAL A 132 5.06 12.36 -2.22
N THR A 133 6.08 11.89 -2.92
CA THR A 133 6.83 12.70 -3.89
C THR A 133 6.10 12.82 -5.24
N ALA A 134 5.36 11.79 -5.66
CA ALA A 134 4.55 11.82 -6.88
C ALA A 134 3.41 12.86 -6.81
N GLY A 135 2.91 13.18 -5.61
CA GLY A 135 1.86 14.19 -5.42
C GLY A 135 2.34 15.64 -5.43
N LYS A 136 3.63 15.91 -5.21
CA LYS A 136 4.20 17.28 -5.04
C LYS A 136 4.62 17.96 -6.34
N GLY A 137 4.35 17.37 -7.50
CA GLY A 137 4.76 17.86 -8.82
C GLY A 137 3.71 18.69 -9.58
N ARG A 138 2.88 19.50 -8.89
CA ARG A 138 1.94 20.44 -9.52
C ARG A 138 2.10 21.83 -8.95
#